data_AF-A0A0N4WCN6-F1
#
_entry.id   AF-A0A0N4WCN6-F1
#
_cell.length_a   1.000
_cell.length_b   1.000
_cell.length_c   1.000
_cell.angle_alpha   90.00
_cell.angle_beta   90.00
_cell.angle_gamma   90.00
#
_symmetry.space_group_name_H-M   'P 1'
#
loop_
_entity.id
_entity.type
_entity.pdbx_description
1 polymer ?
#
loop_
_entity_poly.entity_id
_entity_poly.type
_entity_poly.pdbx_seq_one_letter_code
_entity_poly.pdbx_strand_id
1 'polypeptide(L)'
;MCSELMTLCTSFVMDGPSGIGNIPAFLGAILCANWPRHMSKAIDTINPILYTSVSVIKGWILVLEEDNEAVIRAANTSTGNIDEANSSLNDSEREDPEIVNRCAHSVCLLCESAQRSLWMKWPELCDEIYAVIKPCITHNQIITGDVKSGLLHTIMCLNAWTRTKAVTMKNTQTQTVRSNFS
;
A
#
# COMPACT_ATOMS: atom_id res chain seq x y z
N MET A 1 16.69 -7.11 15.09
CA MET A 1 16.40 -6.69 13.71
C MET A 1 14.90 -6.72 13.38
N CYS A 2 14.19 -7.85 13.34
CA CYS A 2 12.74 -7.83 13.03
C CYS A 2 11.90 -7.13 14.12
N SER A 3 12.24 -7.35 15.40
CA SER A 3 11.64 -6.62 16.52
C SER A 3 11.88 -5.12 16.42
N GLU A 4 13.11 -4.71 16.13
CA GLU A 4 13.48 -3.30 15.95
C GLU A 4 12.77 -2.67 14.74
N LEU A 5 12.63 -3.41 13.63
CA LEU A 5 11.88 -2.94 12.46
C LEU A 5 10.41 -2.74 12.79
N MET A 6 9.79 -3.68 13.51
CA MET A 6 8.41 -3.54 14.00
C MET A 6 8.27 -2.33 14.90
N THR A 7 9.12 -2.19 15.92
CA THR A 7 9.11 -1.04 16.84
C THR A 7 9.24 0.28 16.09
N LEU A 8 10.12 0.35 15.09
CA LEU A 8 10.32 1.55 14.29
C LEU A 8 9.09 1.90 13.44
N CYS A 9 8.45 0.89 12.82
CA CYS A 9 7.23 1.10 12.04
C CYS A 9 6.06 1.50 12.94
N THR A 10 5.94 0.90 14.12
CA THR A 10 4.93 1.25 15.13
C THR A 10 5.14 2.68 15.63
N SER A 11 6.37 3.07 16.01
CA SER A 11 6.63 4.43 16.49
C SER A 11 6.37 5.47 15.40
N PHE A 12 6.65 5.14 14.13
CA PHE A 12 6.35 6.04 13.02
C PHE A 12 4.85 6.30 12.84
N VAL A 13 4.02 5.27 13.00
CA VAL A 13 2.55 5.43 12.93
C VAL A 13 2.02 6.14 14.18
N MET A 14 2.52 5.80 15.37
CA MET A 14 2.02 6.31 16.66
C MET A 14 2.54 7.73 16.99
N ASP A 15 3.82 7.98 16.79
CA ASP A 15 4.48 9.24 17.16
C ASP A 15 4.72 10.17 15.96
N GLY A 16 4.50 9.66 14.74
CA GLY A 16 4.62 10.41 13.50
C GLY A 16 6.05 10.39 12.94
N PRO A 17 6.28 11.07 11.80
CA PRO A 17 7.59 11.14 11.15
C PRO A 17 8.57 12.03 11.95
N SER A 18 8.98 11.58 13.13
CA SER A 18 9.87 12.28 14.05
C SER A 18 11.34 12.07 13.66
N GLY A 19 11.75 12.61 12.51
CA GLY A 19 13.15 12.58 12.05
C GLY A 19 13.70 11.21 11.62
N ILE A 20 12.92 10.15 11.80
CA ILE A 20 13.16 8.83 11.21
C ILE A 20 12.88 8.97 9.71
N GLY A 21 13.80 8.51 8.87
CA GLY A 21 13.71 8.62 7.41
C GLY A 21 12.42 8.03 6.82
N ASN A 22 12.28 8.08 5.49
CA ASN A 22 11.07 7.61 4.80
C ASN A 22 10.91 6.07 4.93
N ILE A 23 10.25 5.62 6.02
CA ILE A 23 10.00 4.20 6.31
C ILE A 23 9.20 3.53 5.18
N PRO A 24 8.11 4.11 4.66
CA PRO A 24 7.41 3.53 3.52
C PRO A 24 8.34 3.25 2.32
N ALA A 25 9.25 4.18 2.00
CA ALA A 25 10.22 3.96 0.94
C ALA A 25 11.24 2.86 1.27
N PHE A 26 11.67 2.77 2.52
CA PHE A 26 12.55 1.69 2.97
C PHE A 26 11.86 0.31 2.85
N LEU A 27 10.61 0.19 3.28
CA LEU A 27 9.83 -1.05 3.11
C LEU A 27 9.63 -1.36 1.63
N GLY A 28 9.32 -0.36 0.80
CA GLY A 28 9.21 -0.52 -0.65
C GLY A 28 10.48 -1.08 -1.28
N ALA A 29 11.66 -0.62 -0.83
CA ALA A 29 12.94 -1.15 -1.27
C ALA A 29 13.16 -2.61 -0.85
N ILE A 30 12.75 -3.00 0.37
CA ILE A 30 12.80 -4.40 0.84
C ILE A 30 11.91 -5.31 -0.02
N LEU A 31 10.65 -4.90 -0.25
CA LEU A 31 9.70 -5.66 -1.07
C LEU A 31 10.21 -5.83 -2.50
N CYS A 32 10.83 -4.78 -3.04
CA CYS A 32 11.32 -4.75 -4.41
C CYS A 32 12.77 -5.22 -4.57
N ALA A 33 13.44 -5.66 -3.51
CA ALA A 33 14.82 -6.15 -3.57
C ALA A 33 14.92 -7.46 -4.37
N ASN A 34 16.09 -7.71 -4.96
CA ASN A 34 16.38 -8.96 -5.66
C ASN A 34 16.92 -9.99 -4.66
N TRP A 35 16.01 -10.57 -3.88
CA TRP A 35 16.33 -11.61 -2.90
C TRP A 35 16.92 -12.86 -3.58
N PRO A 36 17.89 -13.53 -2.95
CA PRO A 36 18.31 -14.87 -3.35
C PRO A 36 17.10 -15.80 -3.44
N ARG A 37 17.09 -16.74 -4.39
CA ARG A 37 15.93 -17.62 -4.66
C ARG A 37 15.41 -18.36 -3.42
N HIS A 38 16.30 -18.73 -2.50
CA HIS A 38 15.93 -19.43 -1.27
C HIS A 38 15.37 -18.50 -0.19
N MET A 39 15.45 -17.17 -0.36
CA MET A 39 14.96 -16.12 0.55
C MET A 39 13.88 -15.24 -0.12
N SER A 40 13.40 -15.57 -1.31
CA SER A 40 12.47 -14.72 -2.07
C SER A 40 11.01 -14.85 -1.63
N LYS A 41 10.72 -15.68 -0.61
CA LYS A 41 9.37 -15.88 -0.08
C LYS A 41 9.22 -15.13 1.24
N ALA A 42 8.13 -14.37 1.39
CA ALA A 42 7.74 -13.73 2.64
C ALA A 42 7.12 -14.77 3.59
N ILE A 43 7.97 -15.64 4.14
CA ILE A 43 7.60 -16.61 5.18
C ILE A 43 8.58 -16.40 6.33
N ASP A 44 8.08 -16.32 7.56
CA ASP A 44 8.91 -15.99 8.73
C ASP A 44 10.13 -16.91 8.86
N THR A 45 9.94 -18.21 8.62
CA THR A 45 11.03 -19.21 8.67
C THR A 45 12.01 -19.14 7.50
N ILE A 46 11.69 -18.42 6.41
CA ILE A 46 12.50 -18.33 5.20
C ILE A 46 13.20 -16.96 5.09
N ASN A 47 12.42 -15.90 5.21
CA ASN A 47 12.88 -14.52 5.18
C ASN A 47 12.06 -13.69 6.18
N PRO A 48 12.48 -13.65 7.45
CA PRO A 48 11.75 -12.95 8.50
C PRO A 48 11.69 -11.44 8.27
N ILE A 49 12.69 -10.86 7.59
CA ILE A 49 12.69 -9.42 7.27
C ILE A 49 11.60 -9.11 6.26
N LEU A 50 11.56 -9.85 5.15
CA LEU A 50 10.54 -9.67 4.12
C LEU A 50 9.13 -9.98 4.65
N TYR A 51 8.99 -11.03 5.46
CA TYR A 51 7.75 -11.36 6.14
C TYR A 51 7.27 -10.23 7.06
N THR A 52 8.18 -9.67 7.86
CA THR A 52 7.88 -8.53 8.75
C THR A 52 7.45 -7.31 7.95
N SER A 53 8.17 -6.96 6.88
CA SER A 53 7.81 -5.82 6.03
C SER A 53 6.44 -5.96 5.38
N VAL A 54 6.11 -7.15 4.86
CA VAL A 54 4.77 -7.41 4.31
C VAL A 54 3.71 -7.33 5.40
N SER A 55 4.00 -7.85 6.60
CA SER A 55 3.07 -7.81 7.73
C SER A 55 2.77 -6.38 8.21
N VAL A 56 3.78 -5.51 8.26
CA VAL A 56 3.59 -4.08 8.58
C VAL A 56 2.68 -3.41 7.56
N ILE A 57 2.92 -3.62 6.27
CA ILE A 57 2.12 -3.00 5.21
C ILE A 57 0.67 -3.52 5.26
N LYS A 58 0.49 -4.83 5.49
CA LYS A 58 -0.84 -5.41 5.69
C LYS A 58 -1.53 -4.83 6.93
N GLY A 59 -0.79 -4.54 8.00
CA GLY A 59 -1.33 -3.82 9.16
C GLY A 59 -1.84 -2.42 8.83
N TRP A 60 -1.11 -1.66 8.00
CA TRP A 60 -1.60 -0.34 7.54
C TRP A 60 -2.86 -0.45 6.68
N ILE A 61 -2.94 -1.47 5.81
CA ILE A 61 -4.14 -1.74 5.00
C ILE A 61 -5.31 -2.10 5.90
N LEU A 62 -5.09 -2.97 6.89
CA LEU A 62 -6.14 -3.40 7.83
C LEU A 62 -6.76 -2.23 8.59
N VAL A 63 -5.96 -1.29 9.09
CA VAL A 63 -6.47 -0.08 9.76
C VAL A 63 -7.41 0.71 8.84
N LEU A 64 -7.09 0.81 7.55
CA LEU A 64 -7.93 1.51 6.58
C LEU A 64 -9.20 0.71 6.23
N GLU A 65 -9.10 -0.62 6.16
CA GLU A 65 -10.25 -1.50 5.95
C GLU A 65 -11.24 -1.39 7.11
N GLU A 66 -10.77 -1.48 8.35
CA GLU A 66 -11.59 -1.40 9.56
C GLU A 66 -12.30 -0.03 9.67
N ASP A 67 -11.61 1.08 9.40
CA ASP A 67 -12.26 2.40 9.41
C ASP A 67 -13.26 2.56 8.26
N ASN A 68 -12.97 2.04 7.06
CA ASN A 68 -13.92 2.04 5.95
C ASN A 68 -15.20 1.24 6.29
N GLU A 69 -15.06 0.07 6.93
CA GLU A 69 -16.19 -0.73 7.38
C GLU A 69 -17.01 -0.02 8.45
N ALA A 70 -16.36 0.64 9.41
CA ALA A 70 -17.04 1.44 10.43
C ALA A 70 -17.88 2.57 9.81
N VAL A 71 -17.34 3.26 8.79
CA VAL A 71 -18.06 4.31 8.04
C VAL A 71 -19.28 3.74 7.32
N ILE A 72 -19.14 2.59 6.65
CA ILE A 72 -20.25 1.94 5.94
C ILE A 72 -21.33 1.48 6.93
N ARG A 73 -20.94 0.90 8.07
CA ARG A 73 -21.86 0.51 9.15
C ARG A 73 -22.64 1.73 9.68
N ALA A 74 -21.96 2.85 9.92
CA ALA A 74 -22.59 4.08 10.38
C ALA A 74 -23.59 4.66 9.35
N ALA A 75 -23.25 4.61 8.05
CA ALA A 75 -24.14 5.07 6.97
C ALA A 75 -25.40 4.20 6.81
N ASN A 76 -25.29 2.89 7.03
CA ASN A 76 -26.45 2.01 6.96
C ASN A 76 -27.41 2.19 8.15
N THR A 77 -26.89 2.48 9.34
CA THR A 77 -27.70 2.74 10.54
C THR A 77 -28.51 4.02 10.43
N SER A 78 -27.96 5.09 9.83
CA SER A 78 -28.66 6.37 9.66
C SER A 78 -29.80 6.33 8.63
N THR A 79 -29.84 5.31 7.78
CA THR A 79 -30.92 5.11 6.79
C THR A 79 -32.06 4.24 7.36
N GLY A 80 -31.89 3.67 8.57
CA GLY A 80 -32.72 2.58 9.08
C GLY A 80 -33.65 2.88 10.25
N ASN A 81 -33.38 3.85 11.14
CA ASN A 81 -34.26 4.11 12.30
C ASN A 81 -34.12 5.55 12.83
N ILE A 82 -35.27 6.21 13.03
CA ILE A 82 -35.43 7.35 13.92
C ILE A 82 -35.43 6.76 15.34
N ASP A 83 -34.31 6.81 16.04
CA ASP A 83 -34.30 6.75 17.51
C ASP A 83 -33.11 7.54 18.05
N GLU A 84 -33.43 8.71 18.60
CA GLU A 84 -32.56 9.63 19.31
C GLU A 84 -32.06 8.97 20.61
N ALA A 85 -30.91 8.27 20.58
CA ALA A 85 -30.17 7.94 21.81
C ALA A 85 -28.70 7.50 21.65
N ASN A 86 -28.19 7.22 20.43
CA ASN A 86 -26.90 6.52 20.29
C ASN A 86 -25.76 7.33 19.63
N SER A 87 -25.84 8.67 19.63
CA SER A 87 -24.78 9.52 19.05
C SER A 87 -23.42 9.41 19.75
N SER A 88 -23.31 8.73 20.89
CA SER A 88 -22.06 8.60 21.65
C SER A 88 -21.36 7.23 21.51
N LEU A 89 -21.92 6.27 20.77
CA LEU A 89 -21.34 4.93 20.63
C LEU A 89 -20.50 4.74 19.35
N ASN A 90 -20.71 5.57 18.32
CA ASN A 90 -19.99 5.41 17.04
C ASN A 90 -18.56 5.93 17.05
N ASP A 91 -18.15 6.70 18.07
CA ASP A 91 -16.80 7.28 18.18
C ASP A 91 -15.83 6.36 18.94
N SER A 92 -16.33 5.31 19.60
CA SER A 92 -15.51 4.44 20.47
C SER A 92 -14.93 3.20 19.78
N GLU A 93 -15.41 2.84 18.57
CA GLU A 93 -14.86 1.73 17.76
C GLU A 93 -13.87 2.21 16.69
N ARG A 94 -13.76 3.52 16.46
CA ARG A 94 -12.91 4.06 15.40
C ARG A 94 -11.50 4.27 15.92
N GLU A 95 -10.53 3.87 15.10
CA GLU A 95 -9.13 4.17 15.34
C GLU A 95 -8.90 5.69 15.31
N ASP A 96 -7.86 6.16 15.98
CA ASP A 96 -7.50 7.58 16.01
C ASP A 96 -7.41 8.14 14.57
N PRO A 97 -8.16 9.22 14.24
CA PRO A 97 -8.08 9.89 12.95
C PRO A 97 -6.65 10.14 12.46
N GLU A 98 -5.73 10.45 13.37
CA GLU A 98 -4.33 10.71 13.05
C GLU A 98 -3.60 9.42 12.62
N ILE A 99 -3.86 8.30 13.29
CA ILE A 99 -3.31 6.98 12.94
C ILE A 99 -3.83 6.55 11.56
N VAL A 100 -5.13 6.68 11.31
CA VAL A 100 -5.75 6.36 10.00
C VAL A 100 -5.11 7.20 8.88
N ASN A 101 -4.96 8.51 9.09
CA ASN A 101 -4.32 9.39 8.10
C ASN A 101 -2.86 9.03 7.85
N ARG A 102 -2.10 8.67 8.90
CA ARG A 102 -0.71 8.24 8.77
C ARG A 102 -0.57 6.91 8.05
N CYS A 103 -1.43 5.93 8.31
CA CYS A 103 -1.48 4.67 7.56
C CYS A 103 -1.79 4.93 6.08
N ALA A 104 -2.82 5.73 5.77
CA ALA A 104 -3.15 6.12 4.39
C ALA A 104 -1.99 6.82 3.69
N HIS A 105 -1.34 7.77 4.35
CA HIS A 105 -0.18 8.47 3.80
C HIS A 105 1.00 7.52 3.57
N SER A 106 1.23 6.58 4.48
CA SER A 106 2.29 5.57 4.37
C SER A 106 2.08 4.67 3.15
N VAL A 107 0.85 4.24 2.89
CA VAL A 107 0.51 3.46 1.70
C VAL A 107 0.77 4.26 0.41
N CYS A 108 0.45 5.56 0.39
CA CYS A 108 0.78 6.43 -0.74
C CYS A 108 2.29 6.50 -1.00
N LEU A 109 3.09 6.80 0.03
CA LEU A 109 4.55 6.90 -0.07
C LEU A 109 5.20 5.57 -0.48
N LEU A 110 4.67 4.45 0.02
CA LEU A 110 5.09 3.10 -0.39
C LEU A 110 4.88 2.91 -1.89
N CYS A 111 3.70 3.24 -2.40
CA CYS A 111 3.39 3.10 -3.83
C CYS A 111 4.24 4.03 -4.69
N GLU A 112 4.41 5.29 -4.27
CA GLU A 112 5.22 6.28 -4.99
C GLU A 112 6.69 5.87 -5.09
N SER A 113 7.24 5.30 -4.01
CA SER A 113 8.64 4.88 -3.96
C SER A 113 8.91 3.56 -4.71
N ALA A 114 8.04 2.55 -4.53
CA ALA A 114 8.23 1.24 -5.13
C ALA A 114 7.82 1.18 -6.61
N GLN A 115 6.93 2.07 -7.04
CA GLN A 115 6.47 2.23 -8.42
C GLN A 115 6.03 0.90 -9.06
N ARG A 116 6.21 0.76 -10.37
CA ARG A 116 5.87 -0.44 -11.16
C ARG A 116 6.55 -1.73 -10.66
N SER A 117 7.67 -1.62 -9.93
CA SER A 117 8.35 -2.80 -9.37
C SER A 117 7.49 -3.50 -8.32
N LEU A 118 6.70 -2.73 -7.56
CA LEU A 118 5.75 -3.28 -6.60
C LEU A 118 4.73 -4.17 -7.31
N TRP A 119 4.10 -3.65 -8.37
CA TRP A 119 3.11 -4.41 -9.16
C TRP A 119 3.69 -5.68 -9.79
N MET A 120 4.93 -5.64 -10.26
CA MET A 120 5.58 -6.81 -10.86
C MET A 120 5.92 -7.92 -9.87
N LYS A 121 6.25 -7.56 -8.62
CA LYS A 121 6.68 -8.52 -7.60
C LYS A 121 5.56 -8.93 -6.65
N TRP A 122 4.63 -8.03 -6.38
CA TRP A 122 3.56 -8.14 -5.39
C TRP A 122 2.22 -7.66 -5.99
N PRO A 123 1.72 -8.27 -7.08
CA PRO A 123 0.47 -7.84 -7.72
C PRO A 123 -0.74 -7.97 -6.78
N GLU A 124 -0.80 -9.04 -5.98
CA GLU A 124 -1.88 -9.25 -4.99
C GLU A 124 -1.93 -8.13 -3.95
N LEU A 125 -0.76 -7.65 -3.48
CA LEU A 125 -0.69 -6.53 -2.56
C LEU A 125 -1.16 -5.22 -3.22
N CYS A 126 -0.86 -5.01 -4.50
CA CYS A 126 -1.38 -3.87 -5.25
C CYS A 126 -2.91 -3.92 -5.39
N ASP A 127 -3.49 -5.11 -5.55
CA ASP A 127 -4.94 -5.29 -5.62
C ASP A 127 -5.61 -4.99 -4.27
N GLU A 128 -5.02 -5.47 -3.15
CA GLU A 128 -5.45 -5.14 -1.79
C GLU A 128 -5.42 -3.61 -1.54
N ILE A 129 -4.30 -2.97 -1.88
CA ILE A 129 -4.16 -1.50 -1.79
C ILE A 129 -5.23 -0.79 -2.64
N TYR A 130 -5.46 -1.25 -3.87
CA TYR A 130 -6.45 -0.64 -4.74
C TYR A 130 -7.88 -0.75 -4.17
N ALA A 131 -8.20 -1.91 -3.60
CA ALA A 131 -9.51 -2.17 -3.01
C ALA A 131 -9.79 -1.25 -1.80
N VAL A 132 -8.80 -1.07 -0.91
CA VAL A 132 -8.98 -0.27 0.31
C VAL A 132 -8.99 1.23 0.04
N ILE A 133 -8.20 1.73 -0.93
CA ILE A 133 -8.12 3.17 -1.19
C ILE A 133 -9.43 3.71 -1.78
N LYS A 134 -10.17 2.92 -2.56
CA LYS A 134 -11.36 3.39 -3.25
C LYS A 134 -12.47 3.89 -2.28
N PRO A 135 -12.85 3.15 -1.22
CA PRO A 135 -13.74 3.66 -0.18
C PRO A 135 -13.15 4.83 0.61
N CYS A 136 -11.84 4.84 0.86
CA CYS A 136 -11.15 5.94 1.57
C CYS A 136 -11.35 7.31 0.89
N ILE A 137 -11.33 7.35 -0.45
CA ILE A 137 -11.50 8.61 -1.20
C ILE A 137 -12.97 9.04 -1.23
N THR A 138 -13.89 8.09 -1.34
CA THR A 138 -15.30 8.35 -1.70
C THR A 138 -16.22 8.53 -0.49
N HIS A 139 -16.01 7.77 0.58
CA HIS A 139 -16.94 7.68 1.71
C HIS A 139 -16.35 8.15 3.04
N ASN A 140 -15.03 8.12 3.19
CA ASN A 140 -14.37 8.38 4.47
C ASN A 140 -14.21 9.89 4.75
N GLN A 141 -14.78 10.38 5.84
CA GLN A 141 -14.69 11.80 6.25
C GLN A 141 -13.48 12.11 7.15
N ILE A 142 -12.86 11.10 7.76
CA ILE A 142 -11.68 11.26 8.64
C ILE A 142 -10.41 11.60 7.84
N ILE A 143 -10.28 11.04 6.63
CA ILE A 143 -9.09 11.24 5.82
C ILE A 143 -9.05 12.69 5.32
N THR A 144 -7.96 13.37 5.65
CA THR A 144 -7.69 14.77 5.30
C THR A 144 -7.57 14.96 3.79
N GLY A 145 -7.83 16.18 3.32
CA GLY A 145 -7.82 16.51 1.89
C GLY A 145 -6.49 16.22 1.19
N ASP A 146 -5.37 16.52 1.86
CA ASP A 146 -4.02 16.28 1.32
C ASP A 146 -3.74 14.78 1.14
N VAL A 147 -4.11 13.97 2.13
CA VAL A 147 -3.96 12.51 2.04
C VAL A 147 -4.88 11.94 0.96
N LYS A 148 -6.12 12.42 0.82
CA LYS A 148 -7.02 12.03 -0.29
C LYS A 148 -6.45 12.36 -1.66
N SER A 149 -5.80 13.51 -1.81
CA SER A 149 -5.10 13.88 -3.05
C SER A 149 -3.99 12.88 -3.38
N GLY A 150 -3.16 12.51 -2.38
CA GLY A 150 -2.13 11.48 -2.53
C GLY A 150 -2.68 10.10 -2.87
N LEU A 151 -3.80 9.71 -2.25
CA LEU A 151 -4.50 8.45 -2.52
C LEU A 151 -5.05 8.40 -3.96
N LEU A 152 -5.62 9.51 -4.44
CA LEU A 152 -6.11 9.63 -5.81
C LEU A 152 -4.96 9.50 -6.82
N HIS A 153 -3.84 10.20 -6.57
CA HIS A 153 -2.64 10.06 -7.39
C HIS A 153 -2.14 8.61 -7.41
N THR A 154 -2.13 7.94 -6.26
CA THR A 154 -1.73 6.53 -6.13
C THR A 154 -2.61 5.61 -6.99
N ILE A 155 -3.94 5.77 -6.98
CA ILE A 155 -4.85 5.01 -7.85
C ILE A 155 -4.55 5.26 -9.33
N MET A 156 -4.27 6.51 -9.72
CA MET A 156 -3.92 6.82 -11.11
C MET A 156 -2.61 6.13 -11.52
N CYS A 157 -1.60 6.13 -10.65
CA CYS A 157 -0.34 5.44 -10.89
C CYS A 157 -0.51 3.92 -11.00
N LEU A 158 -1.25 3.30 -10.07
CA LEU A 158 -1.55 1.86 -10.10
C LEU A 158 -2.21 1.46 -11.43
N ASN A 159 -3.22 2.22 -11.86
CA ASN A 159 -3.88 2.01 -13.16
C ASN A 159 -2.93 2.23 -14.35
N ALA A 160 -1.96 3.14 -14.24
CA ALA A 160 -0.97 3.35 -15.29
C ALA A 160 0.05 2.21 -15.37
N TRP A 161 0.38 1.53 -14.26
CA TRP A 161 1.35 0.44 -14.24
C TRP A 161 0.83 -0.83 -14.92
N THR A 162 -0.47 -1.09 -14.83
CA THR A 162 -1.16 -2.22 -15.49
C THR A 162 -1.30 -2.01 -16.99
N ARG A 163 -1.36 -0.76 -17.45
CA ARG A 163 -1.38 -0.41 -18.87
C ARG A 163 -0.04 -0.76 -19.52
N THR A 164 -0.03 -1.88 -20.24
CA THR A 164 1.08 -2.24 -21.12
C THR A 164 1.19 -1.12 -22.17
N LYS A 165 2.26 -0.31 -22.14
CA LYS A 165 2.66 0.36 -23.38
C LYS A 165 2.85 -0.75 -24.41
N ALA A 166 2.11 -0.66 -25.51
CA ALA A 166 2.14 -1.60 -26.62
C ALA A 166 3.57 -2.12 -26.83
N VAL A 167 3.69 -3.44 -26.99
CA VAL A 167 4.93 -4.13 -27.32
C VAL A 167 5.68 -3.31 -28.36
N THR A 168 6.72 -2.60 -27.96
CA THR A 168 7.66 -2.05 -28.92
C THR A 168 8.42 -3.28 -29.39
N MET A 169 7.97 -3.86 -30.50
CA MET A 169 8.68 -4.94 -31.18
C MET A 169 10.10 -4.44 -31.40
N LYS A 170 11.05 -4.86 -30.56
CA LYS A 170 12.45 -4.74 -30.89
C LYS A 170 12.64 -5.71 -32.05
N ASN A 171 12.64 -5.16 -33.27
CA ASN A 171 13.06 -5.90 -34.46
C ASN A 171 14.50 -6.34 -34.24
N THR A 172 14.68 -7.56 -33.77
CA THR A 172 15.98 -8.23 -33.78
C THR A 172 16.28 -8.59 -35.23
N GLN A 173 16.92 -7.69 -35.97
CA GLN A 173 17.50 -8.03 -37.26
C GLN A 173 18.78 -8.84 -37.02
N THR A 174 18.76 -10.12 -37.38
CA THR A 174 19.98 -10.93 -37.47
C THR A 174 20.60 -10.69 -38.84
N GLN A 175 21.70 -9.93 -38.93
CA GLN A 175 22.49 -9.85 -40.15
C GLN A 175 23.30 -11.15 -40.30
N THR A 176 23.07 -11.90 -41.38
CA THR A 176 23.94 -12.99 -41.79
C THR A 176 25.02 -12.42 -42.71
N VAL A 177 26.27 -12.37 -42.24
CA VAL A 177 27.42 -12.03 -43.09
C VAL A 177 27.62 -13.16 -44.10
N ARG A 178 27.48 -12.88 -45.39
CA ARG A 178 27.87 -13.82 -46.45
C ARG A 178 29.39 -13.85 -46.54
N SER A 179 30.01 -14.95 -46.12
CA SER A 179 31.41 -15.23 -46.38
C SER A 179 31.57 -15.60 -47.87
N ASN A 180 32.07 -14.65 -48.67
CA ASN A 180 32.57 -14.94 -50.00
C ASN A 180 33.91 -15.66 -49.85
N PHE A 181 33.94 -16.95 -50.17
CA PHE A 181 35.18 -17.67 -50.46
C PHE A 181 35.64 -17.28 -51.86
N SER A 182 36.87 -16.78 -51.96
CA SER A 182 37.65 -16.64 -53.19
C SER A 182 38.81 -17.63 -53.15
#